data_AF-V3ZT02-F1
#
_entry.id   AF-V3ZT02-F1
#
_cell.length_a   1.000
_cell.length_b   1.000
_cell.length_c   1.000
_cell.angle_alpha   90.00
_cell.angle_beta   90.00
_cell.angle_gamma   90.00
#
_symmetry.space_group_name_H-M   'P 1'
#
loop_
_entity.id
_entity.type
_entity.pdbx_description
1 polymer ?
#
loop_
_entity_poly.entity_id
_entity_poly.type
_entity_poly.pdbx_seq_one_letter_code
_entity_poly.pdbx_strand_id
1 'polypeptide(L)'
;MDNQSRFQPSYFDLIQHRHRQSLPCLSASLASDRPDDIELGELEERAVDSADVRVNNVLLFGIPIVGLTVDNKERLCLAQISNTLLRDFSYNEIHNRRVALGITCMQCSASQLEILRRTGAMPISSRRCGLITKREAERLVKSFVEEIPPPRLPDDFSFHVKHHCGWGCKGLFQPSRYNSSRAKCIKCYHCDNYFSPNKFIFHYHKLESSEYRHPDAANFNSWRRHLFLTDENPQESLLHAWEDVKAMFNGGCRKRFSTSTRS
;
A
#
# COMPACT_ATOMS: atom_id res chain seq x y z
N MET A 1 -22.43 26.23 38.18
CA MET A 1 -21.05 25.88 38.59
C MET A 1 -20.42 25.13 37.43
N ASP A 2 -19.36 25.72 36.90
CA ASP A 2 -19.02 25.73 35.48
C ASP A 2 -18.36 24.46 34.96
N ASN A 3 -18.79 24.06 33.76
CA ASN A 3 -18.30 22.91 33.01
C ASN A 3 -17.19 23.39 32.04
N GLN A 4 -15.93 23.30 32.46
CA GLN A 4 -14.79 23.62 31.59
C GLN A 4 -14.38 22.40 30.76
N SER A 5 -14.99 22.28 29.58
CA SER A 5 -14.45 21.50 28.47
C SER A 5 -13.12 22.11 28.01
N ARG A 6 -12.01 21.61 28.53
CA ARG A 6 -10.68 22.04 28.13
C ARG A 6 -10.36 21.46 26.74
N PHE A 7 -10.60 22.25 25.71
CA PHE A 7 -10.12 22.00 24.34
C PHE A 7 -8.61 21.79 24.36
N GLN A 8 -8.15 20.58 24.04
CA GLN A 8 -6.73 20.32 23.75
C GLN A 8 -6.46 20.67 22.28
N PRO A 9 -5.35 21.36 21.94
CA PRO A 9 -5.05 21.71 20.56
C PRO A 9 -4.88 20.45 19.72
N SER A 10 -5.40 20.47 18.50
CA SER A 10 -5.16 19.39 17.57
C SER A 10 -3.70 19.43 17.11
N TYR A 11 -3.09 18.27 16.90
CA TYR A 11 -1.75 18.09 16.33
C TYR A 11 -1.49 18.89 15.03
N PHE A 12 -2.55 19.37 14.38
CA PHE A 12 -2.53 20.26 13.22
C PHE A 12 -1.82 21.61 13.50
N ASP A 13 -1.95 22.15 14.71
CA ASP A 13 -1.42 23.48 15.07
C ASP A 13 0.12 23.47 15.21
N LEU A 14 0.71 22.32 15.57
CA LEU A 14 2.16 22.16 15.68
C LEU A 14 2.87 21.94 14.33
N ILE A 15 2.17 21.40 13.33
CA ILE A 15 2.77 21.14 12.01
C ILE A 15 2.80 22.40 11.15
N GLN A 16 1.76 23.24 11.19
CA GLN A 16 1.72 24.48 10.39
C GLN A 16 2.70 25.55 10.88
N HIS A 17 3.07 25.54 12.17
CA HIS A 17 4.00 26.54 12.71
C HIS A 17 5.48 26.32 12.33
N ARG A 18 5.88 25.11 11.95
CA ARG A 18 7.29 24.81 11.59
C ARG A 18 7.66 25.11 10.14
N HIS A 19 6.68 25.29 9.25
CA HIS A 19 6.93 25.53 7.83
C HIS A 19 7.07 27.02 7.44
N ARG A 20 7.07 27.95 8.41
CA ARG A 20 7.08 29.41 8.17
C ARG A 20 8.34 30.16 8.63
N GLN A 21 9.40 29.47 9.04
CA GLN A 21 10.68 30.11 9.36
C GLN A 21 11.75 29.72 8.36
N SER A 22 11.77 30.46 7.27
CA SER A 22 12.89 30.62 6.34
C SER A 22 13.90 31.62 6.92
N LEU A 23 15.18 31.23 7.01
CA LEU A 23 16.33 32.11 7.25
C LEU A 23 17.60 31.48 6.60
N PRO A 24 18.64 32.25 6.25
CA PRO A 24 18.98 32.50 4.85
C PRO A 24 20.35 31.97 4.38
N CYS A 25 20.54 32.04 3.06
CA CYS A 25 21.79 31.87 2.32
C CYS A 25 22.90 32.80 2.83
N LEU A 26 24.08 32.24 3.12
CA LEU A 26 25.34 32.97 3.17
C LEU A 26 26.45 32.15 2.50
N SER A 27 27.06 32.79 1.52
CA SER A 27 28.23 32.39 0.73
C SER A 27 29.54 32.49 1.52
N ALA A 28 30.49 31.58 1.31
CA ALA A 28 31.93 31.88 1.27
C ALA A 28 32.72 30.70 0.65
N SER A 29 33.82 31.02 -0.01
CA SER A 29 34.56 30.23 -0.99
C SER A 29 35.93 29.76 -0.46
N LEU A 30 36.46 28.70 -1.08
CA LEU A 30 37.88 28.34 -1.35
C LEU A 30 38.86 27.94 -0.21
N ALA A 31 39.39 26.71 -0.30
CA ALA A 31 40.82 26.33 -0.47
C ALA A 31 40.95 24.80 -0.25
N SER A 32 41.20 24.02 -1.31
CA SER A 32 42.45 23.31 -1.64
C SER A 32 43.02 22.40 -0.52
N ASP A 33 43.01 21.09 -0.77
CA ASP A 33 44.21 20.23 -0.87
C ASP A 33 43.84 18.74 -0.82
N ARG A 34 44.32 17.99 -1.81
CA ARG A 34 44.54 16.53 -1.83
C ARG A 34 46.06 16.34 -1.71
N PRO A 35 46.63 15.22 -1.18
CA PRO A 35 46.39 13.87 -1.73
C PRO A 35 46.55 12.63 -0.80
N ASP A 36 46.10 11.48 -1.36
CA ASP A 36 46.55 10.07 -1.27
C ASP A 36 46.79 9.35 0.09
N ASP A 37 45.96 8.32 0.38
CA ASP A 37 46.32 6.88 0.35
C ASP A 37 45.45 5.95 1.26
N ILE A 38 44.89 4.93 0.61
CA ILE A 38 44.80 3.49 0.98
C ILE A 38 43.85 2.97 2.10
N GLU A 39 43.02 2.00 1.66
CA GLU A 39 42.35 0.88 2.34
C GLU A 39 41.33 1.12 3.47
N LEU A 40 40.08 0.68 3.24
CA LEU A 40 39.45 -0.47 3.93
C LEU A 40 37.95 -0.52 3.61
N GLY A 41 37.49 -1.67 3.11
CA GLY A 41 36.09 -2.08 3.21
C GLY A 41 35.35 -2.23 1.88
N GLU A 42 35.82 -3.13 1.02
CA GLU A 42 34.90 -3.90 0.17
C GLU A 42 33.92 -4.64 1.09
N LEU A 43 32.77 -4.03 1.36
CA LEU A 43 31.65 -4.72 2.00
C LEU A 43 31.05 -5.66 0.96
N GLU A 44 31.59 -6.87 0.98
CA GLU A 44 31.04 -8.13 0.46
C GLU A 44 29.69 -7.96 -0.24
N GLU A 45 29.71 -7.94 -1.57
CA GLU A 45 28.60 -8.47 -2.35
C GLU A 45 28.36 -9.89 -1.86
N ARG A 46 27.42 -10.05 -0.93
CA ARG A 46 26.83 -11.36 -0.66
C ARG A 46 26.18 -11.81 -1.95
N ALA A 47 26.94 -12.56 -2.73
CA ALA A 47 26.44 -13.47 -3.74
C ALA A 47 25.40 -14.35 -3.06
N VAL A 48 24.13 -13.94 -3.17
CA VAL A 48 23.03 -14.86 -2.92
C VAL A 48 23.10 -15.83 -4.08
N ASP A 49 23.73 -16.94 -3.73
CA ASP A 49 23.96 -18.11 -4.54
C ASP A 49 22.74 -18.47 -5.39
N SER A 50 23.06 -19.06 -6.52
CA SER A 50 22.24 -19.48 -7.65
C SER A 50 21.19 -20.54 -7.25
N ALA A 51 20.33 -20.22 -6.30
CA ALA A 51 19.20 -21.05 -5.89
C ALA A 51 18.18 -21.05 -7.04
N ASP A 52 18.40 -21.97 -7.97
CA ASP A 52 17.47 -22.54 -8.96
C ASP A 52 16.14 -21.77 -9.10
N VAL A 53 16.20 -20.55 -9.66
CA VAL A 53 15.02 -19.71 -9.85
C VAL A 53 14.21 -20.34 -10.96
N ARG A 54 13.21 -21.14 -10.57
CA ARG A 54 12.34 -21.82 -11.51
C ARG A 54 11.44 -20.82 -12.23
N VAL A 55 11.55 -20.81 -13.55
CA VAL A 55 10.68 -20.04 -14.44
C VAL A 55 9.45 -20.87 -14.75
N ASN A 56 8.28 -20.25 -14.70
CA ASN A 56 7.04 -20.88 -15.11
C ASN A 56 6.13 -19.90 -15.86
N ASN A 57 5.12 -20.44 -16.53
CA ASN A 57 4.07 -19.66 -17.18
C ASN A 57 2.75 -19.93 -16.47
N VAL A 58 2.05 -18.85 -16.15
CA VAL A 58 0.79 -18.90 -15.41
C VAL A 58 -0.28 -18.21 -16.24
N LEU A 59 -1.37 -18.92 -16.50
CA LEU A 59 -2.53 -18.35 -17.19
C LEU A 59 -3.25 -17.38 -16.26
N LEU A 60 -3.25 -16.09 -16.62
CA LEU A 60 -3.96 -15.01 -15.94
C LEU A 60 -4.97 -14.42 -16.92
N PHE A 61 -6.26 -14.64 -16.67
CA PHE A 61 -7.37 -14.27 -17.58
C PHE A 61 -7.14 -14.74 -19.04
N GLY A 62 -6.63 -15.96 -19.20
CA GLY A 62 -6.36 -16.55 -20.52
C GLY A 62 -5.06 -16.10 -21.20
N ILE A 63 -4.31 -15.16 -20.60
CA ILE A 63 -3.01 -14.72 -21.10
C ILE A 63 -1.89 -15.42 -20.29
N PRO A 64 -0.90 -16.07 -20.94
CA PRO A 64 0.25 -16.63 -20.24
C PRO A 64 1.17 -15.50 -19.76
N ILE A 65 1.37 -15.44 -18.45
CA ILE A 65 2.28 -14.50 -17.79
C ILE A 65 3.46 -15.27 -17.21
N VAL A 66 4.66 -14.77 -17.45
CA VAL A 66 5.89 -15.35 -16.91
C VAL A 66 5.96 -15.08 -15.41
N GLY A 67 6.18 -16.15 -14.67
CA GLY A 67 6.41 -16.16 -13.24
C GLY A 67 7.79 -16.71 -12.89
N LEU A 68 8.25 -16.34 -11.71
CA LEU A 68 9.42 -16.90 -11.04
C LEU A 68 8.98 -17.48 -9.71
N THR A 69 9.55 -18.62 -9.34
CA THR A 69 9.40 -19.18 -7.99
C THR A 69 10.46 -18.57 -7.09
N VAL A 70 10.05 -17.77 -6.10
CA VAL A 70 10.91 -17.14 -5.10
C VAL A 70 10.41 -17.53 -3.71
N ASP A 71 11.28 -18.10 -2.88
CA ASP A 71 10.93 -18.62 -1.54
C ASP A 71 9.75 -19.62 -1.56
N ASN A 72 9.76 -20.56 -2.51
CA ASN A 72 8.66 -21.51 -2.78
C ASN A 72 7.30 -20.85 -3.07
N LYS A 73 7.28 -19.56 -3.43
CA LYS A 73 6.08 -18.83 -3.84
C LYS A 73 6.19 -18.40 -5.29
N GLU A 74 5.16 -18.71 -6.06
CA GLU A 74 5.03 -18.26 -7.44
C GLU A 74 4.70 -16.75 -7.48
N ARG A 75 5.50 -16.00 -8.23
CA ARG A 75 5.31 -14.56 -8.41
C ARG A 75 5.44 -14.18 -9.88
N LEU A 76 4.48 -13.41 -10.35
CA LEU A 76 4.30 -12.99 -11.73
C LEU A 76 4.96 -11.64 -12.01
N CYS A 77 5.44 -11.46 -13.24
CA CYS A 77 6.00 -10.20 -13.72
C CYS A 77 4.91 -9.11 -13.81
N LEU A 78 4.98 -8.11 -12.92
CA LEU A 78 4.00 -7.00 -12.91
C LEU A 78 4.05 -6.18 -14.20
N ALA A 79 5.23 -5.97 -14.77
CA ALA A 79 5.37 -5.16 -15.96
C ALA A 79 4.82 -5.89 -17.22
N GLN A 80 4.94 -7.22 -17.29
CA GLN A 80 4.26 -7.99 -18.33
C GLN A 80 2.72 -7.88 -18.19
N ILE A 81 2.19 -7.97 -16.97
CA ILE A 81 0.75 -7.76 -16.71
C ILE A 81 0.33 -6.34 -17.16
N SER A 82 1.14 -5.33 -16.83
CA SER A 82 0.90 -3.95 -17.25
C SER A 82 0.84 -3.79 -18.77
N ASN A 83 1.73 -4.46 -19.51
CA ASN A 83 1.84 -4.33 -20.96
C ASN A 83 0.86 -5.21 -21.74
N THR A 84 0.19 -6.15 -21.07
CA THR A 84 -0.75 -7.10 -21.69
C THR A 84 -2.18 -6.80 -21.24
N LEU A 85 -2.53 -7.22 -20.02
CA LEU A 85 -3.90 -7.16 -19.47
C LEU A 85 -4.35 -5.74 -19.09
N LEU A 86 -3.40 -4.83 -18.81
CA LEU A 86 -3.68 -3.46 -18.36
C LEU A 86 -3.11 -2.38 -19.29
N ARG A 87 -2.88 -2.70 -20.56
CA ARG A 87 -2.19 -1.83 -21.53
C ARG A 87 -2.88 -0.47 -21.74
N ASP A 88 -4.19 -0.41 -21.53
CA ASP A 88 -4.99 0.80 -21.73
C ASP A 88 -4.96 1.76 -20.52
N PHE A 89 -4.28 1.38 -19.43
CA PHE A 89 -4.12 2.18 -18.23
C PHE A 89 -2.69 2.71 -18.12
N SER A 90 -2.55 3.94 -17.64
CA SER A 90 -1.23 4.53 -17.41
C SER A 90 -0.50 3.84 -16.24
N TYR A 91 0.82 3.89 -16.26
CA TYR A 91 1.65 3.42 -15.16
C TYR A 91 1.21 4.00 -13.80
N ASN A 92 0.86 5.28 -13.76
CA ASN A 92 0.41 5.96 -12.54
C ASN A 92 -0.93 5.40 -12.03
N GLU A 93 -1.88 5.10 -12.91
CA GLU A 93 -3.15 4.49 -12.54
C GLU A 93 -2.96 3.09 -11.96
N ILE A 94 -2.15 2.26 -12.63
CA ILE A 94 -1.80 0.91 -12.18
C ILE A 94 -1.08 0.96 -10.83
N HIS A 95 -0.11 1.87 -10.69
CA HIS A 95 0.62 2.10 -9.44
C HIS A 95 -0.34 2.48 -8.30
N ASN A 96 -1.19 3.48 -8.52
CA ASN A 96 -2.14 3.96 -7.51
C ASN A 96 -3.14 2.87 -7.12
N ARG A 97 -3.67 2.13 -8.10
CA ARG A 97 -4.61 1.04 -7.85
C ARG A 97 -3.97 -0.08 -7.04
N ARG A 98 -2.75 -0.48 -7.40
CA ARG A 98 -1.95 -1.48 -6.67
C ARG A 98 -1.74 -1.06 -5.21
N VAL A 99 -1.30 0.18 -4.98
CA VAL A 99 -1.10 0.73 -3.62
C VAL A 99 -2.42 0.71 -2.83
N ALA A 100 -3.52 1.10 -3.48
CA ALA A 100 -4.83 1.12 -2.85
C ALA A 100 -5.37 -0.29 -2.53
N LEU A 101 -4.99 -1.31 -3.30
CA LEU A 101 -5.29 -2.72 -3.01
C LEU A 101 -4.35 -3.33 -1.95
N GLY A 102 -3.36 -2.59 -1.45
CA GLY A 102 -2.38 -3.10 -0.49
C GLY A 102 -1.39 -4.11 -1.09
N ILE A 103 -1.29 -4.19 -2.42
CA ILE A 103 -0.43 -5.17 -3.11
C ILE A 103 1.03 -4.73 -3.01
N THR A 104 1.85 -5.58 -2.39
CA THR A 104 3.28 -5.30 -2.20
C THR A 104 4.10 -6.00 -3.26
N CYS A 105 4.85 -5.24 -4.05
CA CYS A 105 5.75 -5.80 -5.04
C CYS A 105 7.08 -6.19 -4.39
N MET A 106 7.51 -7.41 -4.65
CA MET A 106 8.91 -7.78 -4.47
C MET A 106 9.72 -7.19 -5.64
N GLN A 107 10.81 -6.48 -5.35
CA GLN A 107 11.69 -6.02 -6.42
C GLN A 107 12.54 -7.18 -6.93
N CYS A 108 12.66 -7.32 -8.24
CA CYS A 108 13.56 -8.31 -8.83
C CYS A 108 15.02 -8.01 -8.45
N SER A 109 15.79 -9.05 -8.14
CA SER A 109 17.25 -8.99 -8.20
C SER A 109 17.73 -8.81 -9.65
N ALA A 110 19.01 -8.48 -9.83
CA ALA A 110 19.61 -8.36 -11.17
C ALA A 110 19.48 -9.66 -11.97
N SER A 111 19.74 -10.81 -11.33
CA SER A 111 19.62 -12.15 -11.94
C SER A 111 18.18 -12.47 -12.34
N GLN A 112 17.21 -12.20 -11.47
CA GLN A 112 15.79 -12.40 -11.78
C GLN A 112 15.32 -11.51 -12.94
N LEU A 113 15.76 -10.25 -12.98
CA LEU A 113 15.44 -9.33 -14.06
C LEU A 113 16.02 -9.79 -15.39
N GLU A 114 17.23 -10.35 -15.40
CA GLU A 114 17.84 -10.91 -16.59
C GLU A 114 17.07 -12.12 -17.13
N ILE A 115 16.61 -13.02 -16.26
CA ILE A 115 15.75 -14.15 -16.62
C ILE A 115 14.45 -13.65 -17.28
N LEU A 116 13.80 -12.62 -16.73
CA LEU A 116 12.58 -12.03 -17.30
C LEU A 116 12.82 -11.41 -18.68
N ARG A 117 13.99 -10.82 -18.93
CA ARG A 117 14.35 -10.31 -20.25
C ARG A 117 14.57 -11.44 -21.26
N ARG A 118 15.31 -12.48 -20.87
CA ARG A 118 15.61 -13.64 -21.73
C ARG A 118 14.37 -14.44 -22.11
N THR A 119 13.39 -14.49 -21.21
CA THR A 119 12.08 -15.16 -21.43
C THR A 119 11.08 -14.32 -22.23
N GLY A 120 11.44 -13.08 -22.58
CA GLY A 120 10.57 -12.17 -23.34
C GLY A 120 9.46 -11.51 -22.51
N ALA A 121 9.42 -11.73 -21.19
CA ALA A 121 8.47 -11.08 -20.30
C ALA A 121 8.68 -9.56 -20.20
N MET A 122 9.92 -9.11 -20.42
CA MET A 122 10.34 -7.72 -20.27
C MET A 122 11.30 -7.24 -21.37
N PRO A 123 11.19 -5.98 -21.83
CA PRO A 123 12.17 -5.40 -22.75
C PRO A 123 13.58 -5.35 -22.14
N ILE A 124 14.61 -5.58 -22.95
CA ILE A 124 16.03 -5.56 -22.54
C ILE A 124 16.43 -4.22 -21.90
N SER A 125 15.84 -3.11 -22.37
CA SER A 125 16.06 -1.76 -21.84
C SER A 125 15.53 -1.54 -20.42
N SER A 126 14.67 -2.42 -19.92
CA SER A 126 13.97 -2.24 -18.65
C SER A 126 14.90 -2.45 -17.47
N ARG A 127 15.08 -1.45 -16.61
CA ARG A 127 16.04 -1.52 -15.49
C ARG A 127 15.46 -2.04 -14.17
N ARG A 128 14.13 -2.11 -14.04
CA ARG A 128 13.45 -2.55 -12.81
C ARG A 128 12.19 -3.32 -13.17
N CYS A 129 11.84 -4.28 -12.34
CA CYS A 129 10.57 -4.99 -12.40
C CYS A 129 10.14 -5.39 -10.99
N GLY A 130 8.83 -5.30 -10.74
CA GLY A 130 8.20 -5.86 -9.55
C GLY A 130 7.59 -7.24 -9.83
N LEU A 131 7.60 -8.09 -8.82
CA LEU A 131 6.94 -9.38 -8.79
C LEU A 131 5.79 -9.36 -7.79
N ILE A 132 4.63 -9.88 -8.19
CA ILE A 132 3.43 -10.00 -7.35
C ILE A 132 2.89 -11.42 -7.42
N THR A 133 2.21 -11.90 -6.39
CA THR A 133 1.61 -13.25 -6.41
C THR A 133 0.46 -13.34 -7.41
N LYS A 134 0.11 -14.56 -7.84
CA LYS A 134 -1.03 -14.79 -8.73
C LYS A 134 -2.33 -14.15 -8.22
N ARG A 135 -2.62 -14.31 -6.93
CA ARG A 135 -3.82 -13.73 -6.29
C ARG A 135 -3.80 -12.20 -6.32
N GLU A 136 -2.66 -11.58 -6.06
CA GLU A 136 -2.52 -10.13 -6.15
C GLU A 136 -2.72 -9.64 -7.60
N ALA A 137 -2.18 -10.36 -8.58
CA ALA A 137 -2.37 -10.06 -9.99
C ALA A 137 -3.84 -10.15 -10.42
N GLU A 138 -4.55 -11.20 -9.99
CA GLU A 138 -5.98 -11.35 -10.24
C GLU A 138 -6.79 -10.20 -9.65
N ARG A 139 -6.53 -9.82 -8.38
CA ARG A 139 -7.19 -8.69 -7.72
C ARG A 139 -6.90 -7.37 -8.44
N LEU A 140 -5.65 -7.15 -8.85
CA LEU A 140 -5.26 -5.93 -9.56
C LEU A 140 -6.01 -5.81 -10.89
N VAL A 141 -5.98 -6.85 -11.72
CA VAL A 141 -6.63 -6.83 -13.04
C VAL A 141 -8.15 -6.72 -12.91
N LYS A 142 -8.78 -7.51 -12.04
CA LYS A 142 -10.24 -7.40 -11.79
C LYS A 142 -10.65 -6.00 -11.35
N SER A 143 -9.83 -5.31 -10.55
CA SER A 143 -10.17 -3.95 -10.10
C SER A 143 -10.22 -2.89 -11.21
N PHE A 144 -9.69 -3.20 -12.39
CA PHE A 144 -9.75 -2.36 -13.59
C PHE A 144 -10.87 -2.77 -14.55
N VAL A 145 -11.20 -4.07 -14.61
CA VAL A 145 -12.15 -4.63 -15.57
C VAL A 145 -13.56 -4.75 -15.00
N GLU A 146 -13.68 -5.06 -13.71
CA GLU A 146 -14.94 -5.35 -13.04
C GLU A 146 -15.27 -4.23 -12.02
N GLU A 147 -16.52 -3.77 -12.02
CA GLU A 147 -17.08 -3.14 -10.82
C GLU A 147 -17.24 -4.24 -9.78
N ILE A 148 -16.27 -4.38 -8.87
CA ILE A 148 -16.39 -5.31 -7.74
C ILE A 148 -17.57 -4.82 -6.90
N PRO A 149 -18.73 -5.51 -6.89
CA PRO A 149 -19.83 -5.10 -6.04
C PRO A 149 -19.35 -5.15 -4.59
N PRO A 150 -19.89 -4.29 -3.71
CA PRO A 150 -19.58 -4.37 -2.28
C PRO A 150 -19.72 -5.83 -1.83
N PRO A 151 -18.76 -6.37 -1.05
CA PRO A 151 -18.90 -7.71 -0.50
C PRO A 151 -20.25 -7.79 0.22
N ARG A 152 -21.06 -8.82 -0.11
CA ARG A 152 -22.39 -9.05 0.50
C ARG A 152 -22.21 -9.58 1.91
N LEU A 153 -21.84 -8.69 2.82
CA LEU A 153 -21.80 -8.95 4.25
C LEU A 153 -23.20 -8.72 4.83
N PRO A 154 -23.59 -9.43 5.90
CA PRO A 154 -24.81 -9.11 6.64
C PRO A 154 -24.86 -7.63 7.05
N ASP A 155 -26.05 -7.04 7.11
CA ASP A 155 -26.22 -5.59 7.38
C ASP A 155 -25.70 -5.18 8.77
N ASP A 156 -25.74 -6.11 9.73
CA ASP A 156 -25.27 -6.00 11.11
C ASP A 156 -23.80 -6.43 11.29
N PHE A 157 -23.15 -6.91 10.23
CA PHE A 157 -21.77 -7.36 10.29
C PHE A 157 -20.80 -6.22 10.59
N SER A 158 -19.76 -6.51 11.36
CA SER A 158 -18.71 -5.54 11.66
C SER A 158 -17.35 -6.18 11.88
N PHE A 159 -16.30 -5.46 11.50
CA PHE A 159 -14.92 -5.86 11.75
C PHE A 159 -14.39 -5.18 13.01
N HIS A 160 -13.81 -5.96 13.92
CA HIS A 160 -13.06 -5.42 15.04
C HIS A 160 -11.69 -4.99 14.53
N VAL A 161 -11.40 -3.70 14.53
CA VAL A 161 -10.18 -3.13 13.95
C VAL A 161 -9.30 -2.45 15.00
N LYS A 162 -7.98 -2.47 14.77
CA LYS A 162 -6.98 -1.78 15.58
C LYS A 162 -5.98 -1.06 14.67
N HIS A 163 -5.45 0.08 15.14
CA HIS A 163 -4.24 0.67 14.59
C HIS A 163 -3.21 0.91 15.69
N HIS A 164 -1.96 1.05 15.28
CA HIS A 164 -0.84 1.24 16.20
C HIS A 164 -0.22 2.63 16.12
N CYS A 165 -0.64 3.47 15.17
CA CYS A 165 -0.14 4.84 15.04
C CYS A 165 -0.37 5.67 16.32
N GLY A 166 0.64 6.43 16.76
CA GLY A 166 0.56 7.24 17.97
C GLY A 166 0.48 6.36 19.20
N TRP A 167 -0.59 6.49 19.99
CA TRP A 167 -0.85 5.63 21.17
C TRP A 167 -1.76 4.44 20.86
N GLY A 168 -2.08 4.24 19.57
CA GLY A 168 -3.01 3.24 19.08
C GLY A 168 -4.47 3.55 19.42
N CYS A 169 -5.36 2.81 18.77
CA CYS A 169 -6.79 2.80 19.06
C CYS A 169 -7.44 1.52 18.54
N LYS A 170 -8.57 1.15 19.14
CA LYS A 170 -9.42 0.03 18.71
C LYS A 170 -10.83 0.55 18.40
N GLY A 171 -11.49 -0.09 17.44
CA GLY A 171 -12.83 0.28 17.05
C GLY A 171 -13.56 -0.79 16.25
N LEU A 172 -14.80 -0.46 15.89
CA LEU A 172 -15.71 -1.31 15.16
C LEU A 172 -15.97 -0.72 13.77
N PHE A 173 -15.47 -1.37 12.72
CA PHE A 173 -15.72 -0.98 11.34
C PHE A 173 -17.04 -1.59 10.87
N GLN A 174 -17.99 -0.76 10.48
CA GLN A 174 -19.31 -1.16 9.98
C GLN A 174 -19.36 -1.00 8.44
N PRO A 175 -19.28 -2.09 7.66
CA PRO A 175 -19.28 -2.04 6.19
C PRO A 175 -20.53 -1.39 5.61
N SER A 176 -21.70 -1.61 6.23
CA SER A 176 -22.97 -0.99 5.83
C SER A 176 -22.94 0.55 5.87
N ARG A 177 -22.03 1.15 6.67
CA ARG A 177 -21.81 2.61 6.72
C ARG A 177 -20.73 3.08 5.75
N TYR A 178 -19.92 2.19 5.17
CA TYR A 178 -18.81 2.56 4.28
C TYR A 178 -19.31 2.74 2.84
N ASN A 179 -20.08 3.81 2.61
CA ASN A 179 -20.67 4.15 1.31
C ASN A 179 -19.90 5.22 0.52
N SER A 180 -18.83 5.76 1.09
CA SER A 180 -17.91 6.69 0.44
C SER A 180 -16.55 6.65 1.14
N SER A 181 -15.50 7.13 0.47
CA SER A 181 -14.15 7.20 1.04
C SER A 181 -14.04 8.06 2.31
N ARG A 182 -15.00 8.97 2.54
CA ARG A 182 -15.07 9.84 3.71
C ARG A 182 -16.14 9.41 4.72
N ALA A 183 -16.85 8.31 4.48
CA ALA A 183 -17.91 7.86 5.35
C ALA A 183 -17.38 7.57 6.76
N LYS A 184 -18.11 8.00 7.79
CA LYS A 184 -17.76 7.73 9.18
C LYS A 184 -18.22 6.32 9.58
N CYS A 185 -17.44 5.32 9.18
CA CYS A 185 -17.80 3.91 9.30
C CYS A 185 -17.11 3.17 10.45
N ILE A 186 -16.21 3.82 11.20
CA ILE A 186 -15.51 3.21 12.33
C ILE A 186 -15.97 3.85 13.63
N LYS A 187 -16.56 3.07 14.53
CA LYS A 187 -16.92 3.49 15.89
C LYS A 187 -15.74 3.22 16.84
N CYS A 188 -15.23 4.23 17.52
CA CYS A 188 -14.16 4.03 18.52
C CYS A 188 -14.71 3.32 19.76
N TYR A 189 -13.96 2.36 20.33
CA TYR A 189 -14.37 1.67 21.57
C TYR A 189 -14.24 2.53 22.84
N HIS A 190 -13.46 3.61 22.79
CA HIS A 190 -13.20 4.43 23.97
C HIS A 190 -14.09 5.66 24.08
N CYS A 191 -14.48 6.28 22.96
CA CYS A 191 -15.28 7.51 22.97
C CYS A 191 -16.59 7.42 22.18
N ASP A 192 -16.93 6.24 21.65
CA ASP A 192 -18.13 5.96 20.85
C ASP A 192 -18.33 6.83 19.60
N ASN A 193 -17.40 7.75 19.31
CA ASN A 193 -17.44 8.61 18.15
C ASN A 193 -17.13 7.84 16.87
N TYR A 194 -17.75 8.30 15.79
CA TYR A 194 -17.60 7.73 14.46
C TYR A 194 -16.56 8.48 13.63
N PHE A 195 -15.64 7.74 13.01
CA PHE A 195 -14.56 8.25 12.19
C PHE A 195 -14.55 7.60 10.81
N SER A 196 -14.11 8.36 9.80
CA SER A 196 -13.69 7.78 8.53
C SER A 196 -12.36 7.05 8.70
N PRO A 197 -12.04 6.04 7.87
CA PRO A 197 -10.79 5.27 8.03
C PRO A 197 -9.53 6.14 8.10
N ASN A 198 -9.45 7.17 7.26
CA ASN A 198 -8.34 8.14 7.25
C ASN A 198 -8.21 8.96 8.54
N LYS A 199 -9.33 9.35 9.15
CA LYS A 199 -9.31 10.09 10.42
C LYS A 199 -9.03 9.16 11.60
N PHE A 200 -9.50 7.92 11.54
CA PHE A 200 -9.35 6.96 12.62
C PHE A 200 -7.89 6.64 12.91
N ILE A 201 -7.04 6.48 11.90
CA ILE A 201 -5.60 6.19 12.10
C ILE A 201 -4.79 7.32 12.78
N PHE A 202 -5.36 8.51 12.93
CA PHE A 202 -4.78 9.63 13.67
C PHE A 202 -5.51 9.91 14.99
N HIS A 203 -6.51 9.11 15.33
CA HIS A 203 -7.27 9.23 16.56
C HIS A 203 -6.77 8.21 17.58
N TYR A 204 -6.38 8.64 18.78
CA TYR A 204 -5.80 7.75 19.78
C TYR A 204 -6.26 8.13 21.20
N HIS A 205 -6.15 7.16 22.10
CA HIS A 205 -6.35 7.33 23.53
C HIS A 205 -5.12 6.83 24.27
N LYS A 206 -4.61 7.62 25.22
CA LYS A 206 -3.46 7.22 26.05
C LYS A 206 -3.97 6.35 27.21
N LEU A 207 -3.69 5.07 27.17
CA LEU A 207 -3.97 4.11 28.26
C LEU A 207 -2.67 3.76 28.98
N GLU A 208 -2.76 3.19 30.17
CA GLU A 208 -1.59 2.76 30.96
C GLU A 208 -0.77 1.68 30.24
N SER A 209 -1.42 0.83 29.44
CA SER A 209 -0.79 -0.21 28.63
C SER A 209 -0.34 0.26 27.24
N SER A 210 -0.52 1.55 26.90
CA SER A 210 -0.23 2.04 25.55
C SER A 210 1.24 2.40 25.39
N GLU A 211 1.88 1.80 24.40
CA GLU A 211 3.21 2.20 23.92
C GLU A 211 3.06 3.18 22.74
N TYR A 212 3.83 4.27 22.75
CA TYR A 212 3.85 5.20 21.63
C TYR A 212 4.59 4.58 20.45
N ARG A 213 3.95 4.53 19.28
CA ARG A 213 4.59 4.14 18.01
C ARG A 213 4.52 5.26 17.00
N HIS A 214 5.68 5.65 16.52
CA HIS A 214 5.79 6.64 15.47
C HIS A 214 5.11 6.09 14.20
N PRO A 215 4.21 6.85 13.57
CA PRO A 215 3.55 6.43 12.34
C PRO A 215 4.52 6.53 11.15
N ASP A 216 5.38 5.54 10.98
CA ASP A 216 6.28 5.51 9.83
C ASP A 216 5.45 5.41 8.54
N ALA A 217 5.53 6.46 7.73
CA ALA A 217 4.79 6.63 6.47
C ALA A 217 3.25 6.71 6.58
N ALA A 218 2.67 7.01 7.74
CA ALA A 218 1.23 7.30 7.81
C ALA A 218 0.95 8.69 7.24
N ASN A 219 0.19 8.74 6.16
CA ASN A 219 -0.39 9.95 5.60
C ASN A 219 -1.90 9.73 5.45
N PHE A 220 -2.64 10.79 5.08
CA PHE A 220 -4.09 10.76 4.89
C PHE A 220 -4.61 9.75 3.86
N ASN A 221 -3.75 9.04 3.12
CA ASN A 221 -4.13 7.97 2.18
C ASN A 221 -3.60 6.59 2.58
N SER A 222 -2.82 6.48 3.66
CA SER A 222 -2.14 5.25 4.07
C SER A 222 -2.93 4.38 5.04
N TRP A 223 -4.18 4.72 5.37
CA TRP A 223 -4.95 4.04 6.42
C TRP A 223 -4.99 2.51 6.29
N ARG A 224 -5.01 2.00 5.05
CA ARG A 224 -5.03 0.57 4.73
C ARG A 224 -3.82 -0.20 5.25
N ARG A 225 -2.67 0.46 5.35
CA ARG A 225 -1.42 -0.11 5.89
C ARG A 225 -1.34 -0.02 7.42
N HIS A 226 -2.23 0.75 8.04
CA HIS A 226 -2.19 1.02 9.47
C HIS A 226 -3.43 0.49 10.22
N LEU A 227 -4.45 0.01 9.50
CA LEU A 227 -5.67 -0.53 10.07
C LEU A 227 -5.73 -2.05 9.89
N PHE A 228 -5.67 -2.76 11.01
CA PHE A 228 -5.58 -4.20 11.10
C PHE A 228 -6.83 -4.78 11.77
N LEU A 229 -7.12 -6.07 11.56
CA LEU A 229 -8.07 -6.77 12.39
C LEU A 229 -7.50 -6.92 13.81
N THR A 230 -8.39 -6.94 14.81
CA THR A 230 -7.98 -7.06 16.20
C THR A 230 -7.48 -8.47 16.51
N ASP A 231 -8.15 -9.47 15.93
CA ASP A 231 -7.74 -10.87 15.91
C ASP A 231 -6.44 -11.04 15.11
N GLU A 232 -5.50 -11.79 15.68
CA GLU A 232 -4.18 -12.04 15.10
C GLU A 232 -4.15 -13.30 14.22
N ASN A 233 -5.13 -14.21 14.40
CA ASN A 233 -5.31 -15.37 13.54
C ASN A 233 -6.76 -15.48 13.02
N PRO A 234 -7.26 -14.45 12.31
CA PRO A 234 -8.60 -14.47 11.73
C PRO A 234 -8.74 -15.59 10.69
N GLN A 235 -9.93 -16.15 10.59
CA GLN A 235 -10.25 -17.11 9.54
C GLN A 235 -9.98 -16.52 8.15
N GLU A 236 -9.55 -17.37 7.21
CA GLU A 236 -9.20 -16.96 5.85
C GLU A 236 -10.34 -16.21 5.14
N SER A 237 -11.59 -16.65 5.32
CA SER A 237 -12.78 -15.99 4.81
C SER A 237 -12.95 -14.56 5.34
N LEU A 238 -12.67 -14.33 6.63
CA LEU A 238 -12.74 -13.02 7.27
C LEU A 238 -11.64 -12.08 6.77
N LEU A 239 -10.41 -12.61 6.63
CA LEU A 239 -9.29 -11.89 6.02
C LEU A 239 -9.64 -11.45 4.60
N HIS A 240 -10.25 -12.33 3.82
CA HIS A 240 -10.64 -12.04 2.44
C HIS A 240 -11.70 -10.93 2.39
N ALA A 241 -12.74 -11.04 3.22
CA ALA A 241 -13.75 -9.99 3.33
C ALA A 241 -13.15 -8.64 3.75
N TRP A 242 -12.19 -8.64 4.69
CA TRP A 242 -11.53 -7.42 5.13
C TRP A 242 -10.70 -6.77 4.00
N GLU A 243 -9.98 -7.59 3.24
CA GLU A 243 -9.22 -7.15 2.06
C GLU A 243 -10.11 -6.55 0.97
N ASP A 244 -11.30 -7.12 0.76
CA ASP A 244 -12.27 -6.63 -0.23
C ASP A 244 -12.91 -5.30 0.21
N VAL A 245 -13.26 -5.17 1.49
CA VAL A 245 -13.79 -3.90 2.04
C VAL A 245 -12.76 -2.77 1.94
N LYS A 246 -11.47 -3.05 2.22
CA LYS A 246 -10.41 -2.06 2.00
C LYS A 246 -10.33 -1.62 0.54
N ALA A 247 -10.68 -2.48 -0.42
CA ALA A 247 -10.59 -2.19 -1.84
C ALA A 247 -11.73 -1.32 -2.41
N MET A 248 -12.86 -1.18 -1.71
CA MET A 248 -14.10 -0.58 -2.26
C MET A 248 -13.92 0.84 -2.83
N PHE A 249 -13.22 1.75 -2.12
CA PHE A 249 -13.04 3.15 -2.58
C PHE A 249 -11.60 3.46 -2.95
N ASN A 250 -11.07 2.71 -3.91
CA ASN A 250 -9.70 2.82 -4.40
C ASN A 250 -9.51 3.84 -5.54
N GLY A 251 -10.09 5.05 -5.43
CA GLY A 251 -9.72 6.27 -6.18
C GLY A 251 -9.68 6.25 -7.72
N GLY A 252 -9.85 5.11 -8.38
CA GLY A 252 -9.61 4.92 -9.81
C GLY A 252 -10.82 4.45 -10.60
N CYS A 253 -11.99 4.30 -9.98
CA CYS A 253 -13.23 3.94 -10.68
C CYS A 253 -13.90 5.18 -11.32
N ARG A 254 -13.10 6.10 -11.88
CA ARG A 254 -13.66 7.18 -12.72
C ARG A 254 -13.76 6.63 -14.14
N LYS A 255 -14.93 6.03 -14.43
CA LYS A 255 -15.37 5.61 -15.77
C LYS A 255 -14.86 6.55 -16.86
N ARG A 256 -13.97 6.07 -17.73
CA ARG A 256 -13.82 6.57 -19.10
C ARG A 256 -14.75 5.70 -19.96
N PHE A 257 -16.02 6.09 -20.05
CA PHE A 257 -16.83 5.64 -21.17
C PHE A 257 -16.32 6.41 -22.40
N SER A 258 -15.35 5.85 -23.13
CA SER A 258 -15.18 6.19 -24.54
C SER A 258 -16.00 5.19 -25.33
N THR A 259 -17.23 5.57 -25.64
CA THR A 259 -18.00 4.98 -26.73
C THR A 259 -17.23 5.21 -28.03
N SER A 260 -16.46 4.22 -28.48
CA SER A 260 -16.06 4.13 -29.88
C SER A 260 -16.89 3.04 -30.52
N THR A 261 -18.10 3.43 -30.93
CA THR A 261 -18.86 2.72 -31.94
C THR A 261 -17.98 2.62 -33.18
N ARG A 262 -17.49 1.42 -33.49
CA ARG A 262 -16.95 1.09 -34.80
C ARG A 262 -18.14 0.95 -35.75
N SER A 263 -18.35 1.96 -36.58
CA SER A 263 -19.01 1.82 -37.88
C SER A 263 -17.97 1.45 -38.93
#